data_AF-A0AB37LY19-F1
#
_entry.id   AF-A0AB37LY19-F1
#
_cell.length_a   1.000
_cell.length_b   1.000
_cell.length_c   1.000
_cell.angle_alpha   90.00
_cell.angle_beta   90.00
_cell.angle_gamma   90.00
#
_symmetry.space_group_name_H-M   'P 1'
#
loop_
_entity.id
_entity.type
_entity.pdbx_description
1 polymer ?
#
loop_
_entity_poly.entity_id
_entity_poly.type
_entity_poly.pdbx_seq_one_letter_code
_entity_poly.pdbx_strand_id
1 'polypeptide(L)'
;MCSHAESSVPSNSSLLGLFLTDKEVEGCSPRTIAYYESTLKPYEAWMEEKTMLSEDGRIVRVDNPWCSFYIDTELAPALDESRCGKWMFYFNDIEFAEEVCRKAALGMVVAECKHSSFESVIENGRGVACFYLNLDDVEAHRRVVAFMLEHGLVRKTKSGKLYNIGFKLDDQARAGEYGAGFKARITLSDRSN
;
A
#
# COMPACT_ATOMS: atom_id res chain seq x y z
N MET A 1 14.63 -5.99 -0.79
CA MET A 1 14.58 -5.94 0.70
C MET A 1 14.98 -4.55 1.18
N CYS A 2 14.07 -3.76 1.75
CA CYS A 2 14.45 -2.66 2.63
C CYS A 2 14.41 -3.18 4.06
N SER A 3 15.55 -3.13 4.75
CA SER A 3 15.71 -3.50 6.14
C SER A 3 14.92 -2.53 7.03
N HIS A 4 13.77 -2.95 7.56
CA HIS A 4 13.09 -2.23 8.61
C HIS A 4 13.74 -2.60 9.95
N ALA A 5 14.63 -1.73 10.44
CA ALA A 5 15.04 -1.75 11.82
C ALA A 5 13.80 -1.40 12.68
N GLU A 6 13.49 -2.24 13.67
CA GLU A 6 12.47 -1.92 14.67
C GLU A 6 12.91 -0.69 15.47
N SER A 7 12.28 0.44 15.18
CA SER A 7 12.47 1.70 15.88
C SER A 7 11.30 1.87 16.86
N SER A 8 11.57 1.69 18.15
CA SER A 8 10.61 1.88 19.25
C SER A 8 10.37 3.37 19.54
N VAL A 9 9.83 4.10 18.58
CA VAL A 9 9.47 5.52 18.74
C VAL A 9 7.97 5.62 19.08
N PRO A 10 7.58 6.40 20.11
CA PRO A 10 6.18 6.58 20.47
C PRO A 10 5.40 7.19 19.30
N SER A 11 4.21 6.66 19.04
CA SER A 11 3.39 6.95 17.85
C SER A 11 2.82 8.38 17.76
N ASN A 12 3.26 9.32 18.62
CA ASN A 12 2.70 10.68 18.69
C ASN A 12 3.75 11.79 19.02
N SER A 13 5.05 11.52 18.93
CA SER A 13 6.06 12.57 19.13
C SER A 13 6.40 13.27 17.80
N SER A 14 6.27 14.60 17.73
CA SER A 14 6.78 15.37 16.59
C SER A 14 8.29 15.21 16.46
N LEU A 15 8.83 15.30 15.23
CA LEU A 15 10.29 15.21 15.02
C LEU A 15 11.05 16.27 15.81
N LEU A 16 10.42 17.42 16.05
CA LEU A 16 10.97 18.47 16.90
C LEU A 16 11.14 18.00 18.36
N GLY A 17 10.16 17.31 18.93
CA GLY A 17 10.24 16.74 20.29
C GLY A 17 11.16 15.52 20.41
N LEU A 18 11.51 14.88 19.29
CA LEU A 18 12.54 13.84 19.23
C LEU A 18 13.95 14.44 19.17
N PHE A 19 14.10 15.57 18.49
CA PHE A 19 15.39 16.28 18.36
C PHE A 19 15.70 17.20 19.53
N LEU A 20 14.68 17.74 20.19
CA LEU A 20 14.77 18.62 21.34
C LEU A 20 13.91 18.03 22.45
N THR A 21 14.43 17.94 23.67
CA THR A 21 13.58 17.59 24.80
C THR A 21 12.54 18.68 25.05
N ASP A 22 11.36 18.36 25.58
CA ASP A 22 10.29 19.36 25.83
C ASP A 22 10.79 20.59 26.64
N LYS A 23 11.74 20.38 27.56
CA LYS A 23 12.41 21.44 28.33
C LYS A 23 13.31 22.35 27.49
N GLU A 24 13.92 21.82 26.43
CA GLU A 24 14.74 22.61 25.49
C GLU A 24 13.87 23.39 24.52
N VAL A 25 12.70 22.85 24.13
CA VAL A 25 11.72 23.55 23.28
C VAL A 25 11.15 24.78 23.98
N GLU A 26 10.75 24.67 25.25
CA GLU A 26 10.23 25.79 26.05
C GLU A 26 11.27 26.92 26.24
N GLY A 27 12.57 26.59 26.22
CA GLY A 27 13.67 27.55 26.34
C GLY A 27 14.15 28.15 25.01
N CYS A 28 13.66 27.65 23.87
CA CYS A 28 14.12 28.10 22.56
C CYS A 28 13.44 29.39 22.10
N SER A 29 14.19 30.23 21.37
CA SER A 29 13.60 31.39 20.72
C SER A 29 12.68 30.96 19.57
N PRO A 30 11.62 31.74 19.24
CA PRO A 30 10.75 31.44 18.10
C PRO A 30 11.51 31.26 16.77
N ARG A 31 12.63 31.96 16.58
CA ARG A 31 13.49 31.81 15.38
C ARG A 31 14.20 30.46 15.36
N THR A 32 14.66 29.98 16.51
CA THR A 32 15.34 28.69 16.65
C THR A 32 14.37 27.55 16.35
N ILE A 33 13.15 27.63 16.90
CA ILE A 33 12.07 26.67 16.63
C ILE A 33 11.77 26.63 15.12
N ALA A 34 11.52 27.79 14.50
CA ALA A 34 11.24 27.86 13.07
C ALA A 34 12.37 27.31 12.18
N TYR A 35 13.63 27.48 12.59
CA TYR A 35 14.79 26.90 11.89
C TYR A 35 14.76 25.36 11.93
N TYR A 36 14.56 24.78 13.11
CA TYR A 36 14.48 23.32 13.24
C TYR A 36 13.25 22.75 12.53
N GLU A 37 12.08 23.37 12.67
CA GLU A 37 10.89 23.00 11.92
C GLU A 37 11.14 23.01 10.41
N SER A 38 11.75 24.06 9.86
CA SER A 38 12.06 24.13 8.43
C SER A 38 13.04 23.04 7.96
N THR A 39 13.93 22.59 8.86
CA THR A 39 14.93 21.55 8.59
C THR A 39 14.34 20.14 8.71
N LEU A 40 13.38 19.95 9.62
CA LEU A 40 12.74 18.67 9.91
C LEU A 40 11.52 18.40 9.03
N LYS A 41 10.87 19.44 8.51
CA LYS A 41 9.69 19.32 7.64
C LYS A 41 9.88 18.38 6.43
N PRO A 42 11.04 18.35 5.74
CA PRO A 42 11.29 17.33 4.72
C PRO A 42 11.24 15.92 5.29
N TYR A 43 11.78 15.68 6.49
CA TYR A 43 11.80 14.38 7.17
C TYR A 43 10.41 13.96 7.66
N GLU A 44 9.55 14.90 8.07
CA GLU A 44 8.14 14.60 8.39
C GLU A 44 7.40 14.05 7.17
N ALA A 45 7.74 14.51 5.96
CA ALA A 45 7.23 13.93 4.70
C ALA A 45 7.84 12.55 4.36
N TRP A 46 8.73 12.02 5.18
CA TRP A 46 9.24 10.63 5.09
C TRP A 46 8.84 9.78 6.28
N MET A 47 8.09 10.34 7.24
CA MET A 47 7.63 9.58 8.40
C MET A 47 6.51 8.63 7.98
N GLU A 48 6.69 7.38 8.35
CA GLU A 48 5.67 6.34 8.20
C GLU A 48 4.83 6.31 9.48
N GLU A 49 3.50 6.40 9.35
CA GLU A 49 2.58 6.17 10.45
C GLU A 49 2.16 4.71 10.47
N LYS A 50 2.41 4.01 11.58
CA LYS A 50 2.05 2.59 11.74
C LYS A 50 0.87 2.42 12.68
N THR A 51 -0.20 1.83 12.19
CA THR A 51 -1.40 1.47 12.94
C THR A 51 -1.57 -0.05 13.00
N MET A 52 -1.83 -0.60 14.19
CA MET A 52 -2.18 -2.02 14.34
C MET A 52 -3.66 -2.22 14.00
N LEU A 53 -3.96 -3.12 13.07
CA LEU A 53 -5.33 -3.41 12.64
C LEU A 53 -5.92 -4.65 13.30
N SER A 54 -5.09 -5.61 13.71
CA SER A 54 -5.50 -6.79 14.46
C SER A 54 -5.02 -6.72 15.91
N GLU A 55 -5.75 -7.35 16.83
CA GLU A 55 -5.45 -7.36 18.27
C GLU A 55 -4.09 -8.02 18.60
N ASP A 56 -3.69 -9.00 17.79
CA ASP A 56 -2.42 -9.71 17.90
C ASP A 56 -1.24 -8.95 17.25
N GLY A 57 -1.49 -7.80 16.63
CA GLY A 57 -0.49 -7.00 15.93
C GLY A 57 0.02 -7.61 14.61
N ARG A 58 -0.55 -8.73 14.16
CA ARG A 58 -0.16 -9.41 12.90
C ARG A 58 -0.44 -8.55 11.68
N ILE A 59 -1.61 -7.92 11.62
CA ILE A 59 -2.06 -7.09 10.50
C ILE A 59 -1.82 -5.63 10.86
N VAL A 60 -1.03 -4.93 10.05
CA VAL A 60 -0.65 -3.54 10.28
C VAL A 60 -0.98 -2.67 9.07
N ARG A 61 -1.35 -1.42 9.32
CA ARG A 61 -1.42 -0.35 8.31
C ARG A 61 -0.17 0.52 8.45
N VAL A 62 0.48 0.84 7.34
CA VAL A 62 1.61 1.77 7.27
C VAL A 62 1.29 2.84 6.25
N ASP A 63 1.16 4.08 6.69
CA ASP A 63 0.86 5.23 5.85
C ASP A 63 2.14 6.02 5.56
N ASN A 64 2.31 6.41 4.30
CA ASN A 64 3.25 7.44 3.89
C ASN A 64 2.57 8.40 2.91
N PRO A 65 3.21 9.52 2.51
CA PRO A 65 2.54 10.53 1.68
C PRO A 65 2.04 10.03 0.32
N TRP A 66 2.47 8.86 -0.14
CA TRP A 66 2.12 8.31 -1.44
C TRP A 66 1.12 7.17 -1.39
N CYS A 67 1.16 6.35 -0.34
CA CYS A 67 0.38 5.12 -0.24
C CYS A 67 0.08 4.76 1.22
N SER A 68 -1.04 4.07 1.40
CA SER A 68 -1.38 3.34 2.62
C SER A 68 -1.21 1.85 2.35
N PHE A 69 -0.31 1.21 3.09
CA PHE A 69 -0.01 -0.22 3.00
C PHE A 69 -0.74 -0.98 4.10
N TYR A 70 -1.20 -2.18 3.80
CA TYR A 70 -1.86 -3.10 4.71
C TYR A 70 -1.11 -4.43 4.61
N ILE A 71 -0.44 -4.81 5.69
CA ILE A 71 0.61 -5.83 5.67
C ILE A 71 0.26 -6.91 6.69
N ASP A 72 0.18 -8.16 6.23
CA ASP A 72 0.27 -9.32 7.12
C ASP A 72 1.76 -9.58 7.40
N THR A 73 2.20 -9.26 8.61
CA THR A 73 3.61 -9.33 9.01
C THR A 73 4.18 -10.76 9.00
N GLU A 74 3.34 -11.79 9.00
CA GLU A 74 3.77 -13.19 8.87
C GLU A 74 3.82 -13.66 7.42
N LEU A 75 2.89 -13.20 6.57
CA LEU A 75 2.83 -13.65 5.16
C LEU A 75 3.67 -12.79 4.21
N ALA A 76 3.77 -11.49 4.45
CA ALA A 76 4.51 -10.56 3.59
C ALA A 76 6.00 -10.95 3.41
N PRO A 77 6.73 -11.46 4.42
CA PRO A 77 8.11 -11.93 4.23
C PRO A 77 8.28 -13.07 3.23
N ALA A 78 7.20 -13.82 2.91
CA ALA A 78 7.22 -14.89 1.91
C ALA A 78 7.03 -14.38 0.47
N LEU A 79 6.78 -13.07 0.27
CA LEU A 79 6.74 -12.47 -1.06
C LEU A 79 8.15 -12.47 -1.67
N ASP A 80 8.29 -13.15 -2.80
CA ASP A 80 9.56 -13.38 -3.46
C ASP A 80 9.80 -12.30 -4.51
N GLU A 81 10.95 -11.63 -4.45
CA GLU A 81 11.24 -10.48 -5.31
C GLU A 81 11.17 -10.79 -6.83
N SER A 82 11.41 -12.04 -7.24
CA SER A 82 11.38 -12.48 -8.64
C SER A 82 10.03 -13.04 -9.10
N ARG A 83 9.14 -13.36 -8.14
CA ARG A 83 7.82 -13.96 -8.41
C ARG A 83 6.67 -13.08 -7.95
N CYS A 84 6.92 -12.08 -7.12
CA CYS A 84 5.94 -11.17 -6.60
C CYS A 84 5.40 -10.29 -7.73
N GLY A 85 4.09 -10.08 -7.69
CA GLY A 85 3.39 -9.18 -8.58
C GLY A 85 2.13 -8.69 -7.91
N LYS A 86 1.32 -7.96 -8.69
CA LYS A 86 0.11 -7.30 -8.20
C LYS A 86 -1.07 -7.46 -9.13
N TRP A 87 -2.24 -7.73 -8.53
CA TRP A 87 -3.51 -7.37 -9.14
C TRP A 87 -3.83 -5.92 -8.83
N MET A 88 -4.43 -5.22 -9.77
CA MET A 88 -4.70 -3.78 -9.64
C MET A 88 -6.16 -3.47 -9.92
N PHE A 89 -6.71 -2.54 -9.15
CA PHE A 89 -7.94 -1.84 -9.50
C PHE A 89 -7.77 -0.34 -9.31
N TYR A 90 -8.59 0.42 -10.02
CA TYR A 90 -8.56 1.88 -9.96
C TYR A 90 -9.79 2.40 -9.22
N PHE A 91 -9.60 3.44 -8.42
CA PHE A 91 -10.66 4.04 -7.61
C PHE A 91 -10.59 5.56 -7.65
N ASN A 92 -11.72 6.19 -7.36
CA ASN A 92 -11.80 7.64 -7.14
C ASN A 92 -12.35 7.97 -5.74
N ASP A 93 -12.78 6.94 -5.00
CA ASP A 93 -13.32 7.01 -3.65
C ASP A 93 -12.30 6.37 -2.70
N ILE A 94 -11.70 7.19 -1.84
CA ILE A 94 -10.64 6.76 -0.94
C ILE A 94 -11.19 5.93 0.22
N GLU A 95 -12.38 6.26 0.75
CA GLU A 95 -13.01 5.51 1.83
C GLU A 95 -13.33 4.09 1.36
N PHE A 96 -13.80 3.94 0.12
CA PHE A 96 -13.99 2.64 -0.50
C PHE A 96 -12.67 1.85 -0.62
N ALA A 97 -11.59 2.51 -1.06
CA ALA A 97 -10.29 1.85 -1.20
C ALA A 97 -9.72 1.39 0.15
N GLU A 98 -9.85 2.23 1.19
CA GLU A 98 -9.46 1.91 2.56
C GLU A 98 -10.26 0.72 3.10
N GLU A 99 -11.59 0.72 2.94
CA GLU A 99 -12.45 -0.37 3.39
C GLU A 99 -12.07 -1.70 2.72
N VAL A 100 -11.88 -1.67 1.40
CA VAL A 100 -11.53 -2.85 0.59
C VAL A 100 -10.16 -3.39 0.99
N CYS A 101 -9.14 -2.54 1.14
CA CYS A 101 -7.80 -2.99 1.54
C CYS A 101 -7.80 -3.55 2.96
N ARG A 102 -8.51 -2.90 3.89
CA ARG A 102 -8.69 -3.40 5.27
C ARG A 102 -9.35 -4.78 5.30
N LYS A 103 -10.43 -4.98 4.52
CA LYS A 103 -11.10 -6.28 4.39
C LYS A 103 -10.18 -7.35 3.80
N ALA A 104 -9.42 -7.01 2.75
CA ALA A 104 -8.50 -7.95 2.11
C ALA A 104 -7.40 -8.44 3.07
N ALA A 105 -6.81 -7.51 3.84
CA ALA A 105 -5.75 -7.84 4.79
C ALA A 105 -6.27 -8.64 6.00
N LEU A 106 -7.34 -8.17 6.65
CA LEU A 106 -7.94 -8.87 7.81
C LEU A 106 -8.55 -10.23 7.43
N GLY A 107 -9.05 -10.36 6.19
CA GLY A 107 -9.56 -11.62 5.65
C GLY A 107 -8.48 -12.56 5.11
N MET A 108 -7.19 -12.22 5.26
CA MET A 108 -6.05 -13.00 4.75
C MET A 108 -6.16 -13.34 3.25
N VAL A 109 -6.75 -12.44 2.48
CA VAL A 109 -6.92 -12.59 1.03
C VAL A 109 -5.57 -12.45 0.34
N VAL A 110 -4.72 -11.54 0.83
CA VAL A 110 -3.36 -11.25 0.36
C VAL A 110 -2.39 -11.12 1.53
N ALA A 111 -1.11 -11.30 1.22
CA ALA A 111 -0.02 -11.03 2.15
C ALA A 111 0.19 -9.52 2.38
N GLU A 112 0.03 -8.73 1.30
CA GLU A 112 0.13 -7.28 1.35
C GLU A 112 -0.83 -6.65 0.34
N CYS A 113 -1.45 -5.53 0.71
CA CYS A 113 -2.07 -4.63 -0.25
C CYS A 113 -1.76 -3.18 0.05
N LYS A 114 -2.01 -2.33 -0.93
CA LYS A 114 -1.93 -0.89 -0.73
C LYS A 114 -2.91 -0.14 -1.61
N HIS A 115 -3.17 1.10 -1.26
CA HIS A 115 -3.80 2.07 -2.15
C HIS A 115 -3.03 3.39 -2.16
N SER A 116 -3.20 4.16 -3.25
CA SER A 116 -2.74 5.55 -3.32
C SER A 116 -3.28 6.37 -2.14
N SER A 117 -2.46 7.26 -1.60
CA SER A 117 -2.87 8.28 -0.61
C SER A 117 -3.83 9.29 -1.22
N PHE A 118 -4.47 10.10 -0.38
CA PHE A 118 -5.35 11.18 -0.82
C PHE A 118 -4.64 12.18 -1.73
N GLU A 119 -3.44 12.60 -1.34
CA GLU A 119 -2.58 13.51 -2.09
C GLU A 119 -2.25 12.94 -3.47
N SER A 120 -1.90 11.65 -3.53
CA SER A 120 -1.62 10.95 -4.78
C SER A 120 -2.85 10.87 -5.68
N VAL A 121 -4.05 10.68 -5.11
CA VAL A 121 -5.32 10.65 -5.86
C VAL A 121 -5.61 12.02 -6.46
N ILE A 122 -5.40 13.11 -5.71
CA ILE A 122 -5.57 14.48 -6.21
C ILE A 122 -4.61 14.75 -7.36
N GLU A 123 -3.33 14.48 -7.18
CA GLU A 123 -2.29 14.77 -8.17
C GLU A 123 -2.52 14.01 -9.49
N ASN A 124 -2.90 12.73 -9.39
CA ASN A 124 -3.09 11.86 -10.56
C ASN A 124 -4.54 11.86 -11.09
N GLY A 125 -5.47 12.53 -10.39
CA GLY A 125 -6.91 12.51 -10.66
C GLY A 125 -7.63 11.18 -10.40
N ARG A 126 -6.90 10.14 -10.02
CA ARG A 126 -7.40 8.78 -9.76
C ARG A 126 -6.39 7.97 -8.96
N GLY A 127 -6.87 7.16 -8.04
CA GLY A 127 -6.06 6.22 -7.26
C GLY A 127 -5.92 4.85 -7.91
N VAL A 128 -4.87 4.14 -7.50
CA VAL A 128 -4.69 2.72 -7.79
C VAL A 128 -4.49 1.95 -6.50
N ALA A 129 -5.16 0.81 -6.38
CA ALA A 129 -4.96 -0.15 -5.32
C ALA A 129 -4.35 -1.43 -5.88
N CYS A 130 -3.44 -2.02 -5.12
CA CYS A 130 -2.62 -3.15 -5.52
C CYS A 130 -2.71 -4.28 -4.47
N PHE A 131 -2.92 -5.50 -4.95
CA PHE A 131 -3.00 -6.73 -4.15
C PHE A 131 -1.81 -7.63 -4.50
N TYR A 132 -0.90 -7.83 -3.55
CA TYR A 132 0.40 -8.47 -3.75
C TYR A 132 0.40 -9.95 -3.35
N LEU A 133 1.01 -10.77 -4.20
CA LEU A 133 1.16 -12.21 -4.05
C LEU A 133 2.23 -12.74 -5.01
N ASN A 134 2.67 -13.98 -4.81
CA ASN A 134 3.59 -14.66 -5.71
C ASN A 134 2.85 -15.28 -6.91
N LEU A 135 3.44 -15.19 -8.10
CA LEU A 135 2.89 -15.67 -9.37
C LEU A 135 2.46 -17.15 -9.36
N ASP A 136 3.19 -17.98 -8.63
CA ASP A 136 3.00 -19.42 -8.54
C ASP A 136 2.08 -19.84 -7.38
N ASP A 137 1.61 -18.91 -6.55
CA ASP A 137 0.60 -19.18 -5.53
C ASP A 137 -0.80 -19.19 -6.15
N VAL A 138 -1.13 -20.32 -6.78
CA VAL A 138 -2.40 -20.52 -7.48
C VAL A 138 -3.61 -20.30 -6.57
N GLU A 139 -3.53 -20.69 -5.29
CA GLU A 139 -4.63 -20.53 -4.34
C GLU A 139 -4.81 -19.07 -3.93
N ALA A 140 -3.73 -18.32 -3.69
CA ALA A 140 -3.82 -16.89 -3.47
C ALA A 140 -4.42 -16.17 -4.68
N HIS A 141 -4.03 -16.54 -5.90
CA HIS A 141 -4.64 -15.99 -7.11
C HIS A 141 -6.15 -16.23 -7.16
N ARG A 142 -6.62 -17.43 -6.81
CA ARG A 142 -8.06 -17.74 -6.74
C ARG A 142 -8.77 -16.92 -5.68
N ARG A 143 -8.23 -16.84 -4.46
CA ARG A 143 -8.80 -16.05 -3.36
C ARG A 143 -8.93 -14.58 -3.74
N VAL A 144 -7.86 -13.99 -4.28
CA VAL A 144 -7.85 -12.59 -4.69
C VAL A 144 -8.85 -12.32 -5.80
N VAL A 145 -8.90 -13.17 -6.84
CA VAL A 145 -9.85 -12.99 -7.94
C VAL A 145 -11.29 -13.10 -7.46
N ALA A 146 -11.61 -14.10 -6.62
CA ALA A 146 -12.93 -14.24 -6.03
C ALA A 146 -13.32 -12.98 -5.22
N PHE A 147 -12.41 -12.51 -4.36
CA PHE A 147 -12.61 -11.30 -3.58
C PHE A 147 -12.83 -10.06 -4.46
N MET A 148 -12.05 -9.89 -5.53
CA MET A 148 -12.20 -8.77 -6.47
C MET A 148 -13.55 -8.80 -7.19
N LEU A 149 -14.05 -9.98 -7.54
CA LEU A 149 -15.35 -10.14 -8.19
C LEU A 149 -16.51 -9.86 -7.23
N GLU A 150 -16.43 -10.40 -6.01
CA GLU A 150 -17.41 -10.19 -4.94
C GLU A 150 -17.57 -8.70 -4.60
N HIS A 151 -16.46 -7.97 -4.50
CA HIS A 151 -16.44 -6.56 -4.13
C HIS A 151 -16.53 -5.62 -5.34
N GLY A 152 -16.78 -6.13 -6.55
CA GLY A 152 -16.97 -5.31 -7.75
C GLY A 152 -15.74 -4.50 -8.19
N LEU A 153 -14.53 -4.97 -7.85
CA LEU A 153 -13.27 -4.27 -8.12
C LEU A 153 -12.84 -4.34 -9.59
N VAL A 154 -13.44 -5.25 -10.36
CA VAL A 154 -13.20 -5.39 -11.79
C VAL A 154 -14.27 -4.63 -12.56
N ARG A 155 -13.83 -3.64 -13.36
CA ARG A 155 -14.73 -2.86 -14.22
C ARG A 155 -15.46 -3.75 -15.22
N LYS A 156 -16.68 -3.34 -15.57
CA LYS A 156 -17.46 -3.91 -16.67
C LYS A 156 -17.38 -3.00 -17.89
N THR A 157 -17.42 -3.62 -19.06
CA THR A 157 -17.61 -2.96 -20.37
C THR A 157 -19.05 -2.48 -20.50
N LYS A 158 -19.35 -1.68 -21.54
CA LYS A 158 -20.72 -1.21 -21.83
C LYS A 158 -21.72 -2.35 -22.03
N SER A 159 -21.27 -3.53 -22.46
CA SER A 159 -22.11 -4.73 -22.62
C SER A 159 -22.24 -5.55 -21.34
N GLY A 160 -21.68 -5.09 -20.21
CA GLY A 160 -21.73 -5.78 -18.92
C GLY A 160 -20.64 -6.84 -18.72
N LYS A 161 -19.83 -7.16 -19.74
CA LYS A 161 -18.71 -8.11 -19.62
C LYS A 161 -17.57 -7.51 -18.81
N LEU A 162 -16.96 -8.27 -17.91
CA LEU A 162 -15.78 -7.86 -17.13
C LEU A 162 -14.56 -7.62 -18.04
N TYR A 163 -13.76 -6.60 -17.73
CA TYR A 163 -12.44 -6.43 -18.36
C TYR A 163 -11.52 -7.57 -17.95
N ASN A 164 -10.74 -8.09 -18.91
CA ASN A 164 -9.73 -9.11 -18.63
C ASN A 164 -8.46 -8.45 -18.08
N ILE A 165 -8.47 -8.10 -16.80
CA ILE A 165 -7.31 -7.51 -16.13
C ILE A 165 -6.17 -8.53 -16.04
N GLY A 166 -4.93 -8.04 -16.05
CA GLY A 166 -3.73 -8.87 -15.98
C GLY A 166 -3.02 -8.70 -14.64
N PHE A 167 -2.46 -9.80 -14.13
CA PHE A 167 -1.50 -9.77 -13.05
C PHE A 167 -0.17 -9.21 -13.56
N LYS A 168 0.39 -8.23 -12.85
CA LYS A 168 1.64 -7.56 -13.25
C LYS A 168 2.76 -7.92 -12.29
N LEU A 169 3.81 -8.57 -12.80
CA LEU A 169 5.02 -8.84 -12.02
C LEU A 169 5.78 -7.56 -11.72
N ASP A 170 6.45 -7.55 -10.57
CA ASP A 170 7.26 -6.40 -10.17
C ASP A 170 8.51 -6.26 -11.03
N ASP A 171 9.07 -7.37 -11.52
CA ASP A 171 10.12 -7.36 -12.54
C ASP A 171 9.69 -6.71 -13.85
N GLN A 172 8.48 -6.99 -14.32
CA GLN A 172 7.94 -6.33 -15.52
C GLN A 172 7.74 -4.83 -15.27
N ALA A 173 7.33 -4.44 -14.05
CA ALA A 173 7.25 -3.04 -13.68
C ALA A 173 8.63 -2.36 -13.66
N ARG A 174 9.64 -3.01 -13.06
CA ARG A 174 11.03 -2.52 -13.03
C ARG A 174 11.66 -2.41 -14.42
N ALA A 175 11.33 -3.33 -15.32
CA ALA A 175 11.77 -3.31 -16.71
C ALA A 175 11.06 -2.24 -17.57
N GLY A 176 10.12 -1.48 -17.01
CA GLY A 176 9.39 -0.45 -17.75
C GLY A 176 8.32 -0.99 -18.68
N GLU A 177 7.85 -2.23 -18.49
CA GLU A 177 6.80 -2.81 -19.33
C GLU A 177 5.43 -2.23 -18.94
N TYR A 178 4.98 -1.24 -19.70
CA TYR A 178 3.67 -0.58 -19.56
C TYR A 178 2.96 -0.49 -20.91
N GLY A 179 1.64 -0.25 -20.88
CA GLY A 179 0.84 0.01 -22.08
C GLY A 179 0.87 -1.15 -23.08
N ALA A 180 1.14 -0.85 -24.36
CA ALA A 180 1.16 -1.84 -25.44
C ALA A 180 2.29 -2.87 -25.31
N GLY A 181 3.36 -2.56 -24.56
CA GLY A 181 4.47 -3.48 -24.29
C GLY A 181 4.18 -4.46 -23.14
N PHE A 182 3.12 -4.24 -22.36
CA PHE A 182 2.78 -5.12 -21.25
C PHE A 182 2.06 -6.37 -21.73
N LYS A 183 2.60 -7.55 -21.38
CA LYS A 183 1.96 -8.84 -21.58
C LYS A 183 1.84 -9.56 -20.25
N ALA A 184 0.61 -9.71 -19.76
CA ALA A 184 0.34 -10.44 -18.54
C ALA A 184 0.60 -11.94 -18.72
N ARG A 185 1.22 -12.56 -17.71
CA ARG A 185 1.39 -14.03 -17.65
C ARG A 185 0.14 -14.75 -17.13
N ILE A 186 -0.65 -14.05 -16.32
CA ILE A 186 -1.93 -14.52 -15.77
C ILE A 186 -2.94 -13.39 -15.94
N THR A 187 -4.14 -13.73 -16.40
CA THR A 187 -5.27 -12.82 -16.56
C THR A 187 -6.48 -13.30 -15.79
N LEU A 188 -7.47 -12.41 -15.61
CA LEU A 188 -8.72 -12.73 -14.91
C LEU A 188 -9.38 -13.99 -15.48
N SER A 189 -9.42 -14.12 -16.81
CA SER A 189 -10.02 -15.28 -17.48
C SER A 189 -9.34 -16.61 -17.16
N ASP A 190 -8.06 -16.60 -16.79
CA ASP A 190 -7.31 -17.81 -16.44
C ASP A 190 -7.66 -18.33 -15.03
N ARG A 191 -8.31 -17.49 -14.21
CA ARG A 191 -8.55 -17.72 -12.77
C ARG A 191 -10.02 -17.56 -12.36
N SER A 192 -10.92 -17.20 -13.28
CA SER A 192 -12.35 -16.99 -13.02
C SER A 192 -13.22 -18.23 -13.24
N ASN A 193 -12.63 -19.42 -13.35
CA ASN A 193 -13.32 -20.70 -13.53
C ASN A 193 -13.27 -21.55 -12.26
#